data_AF-A0A4P2PXB6-F1
#
_entry.id   AF-A0A4P2PXB6-F1
#
_cell.length_a   1.000
_cell.length_b   1.000
_cell.length_c   1.000
_cell.angle_alpha   90.00
_cell.angle_beta   90.00
_cell.angle_gamma   90.00
#
_symmetry.space_group_name_H-M   'P 1'
#
loop_
_entity.id
_entity.type
_entity.pdbx_description
1 polymer ?
#
loop_
_entity_poly.entity_id
_entity_poly.type
_entity_poly.pdbx_seq_one_letter_code
_entity_poly.pdbx_strand_id
1 'polypeptide(L)'
;MNEYTRREEVRATFIASAILVLCIAVAVLRLVTVEGKLVPDPVARRQAEESEARLAPARACAVAGEQLIAEIEVFKKLAKSARMPDPGEEAVEAPKAPPPRARRNAPAPKPREPDRQLAWASAQPSYKQAKILAGCREATEASVGVRASATPAWDAIAAAAAISPPGTAETEQFEAAKKLLSLLSDIPADKVAQATKDAEAAFRATAERDRERANTAMVREPLPQGVFSRRVAVSVGVGLTVCALLISYLGVRAASMRRLATLLPLRDAVRSGRPGVQAAEILQTAAAHNSGEPGIVIGAALGGLSAALLAPKDADLFVAGVMAGLLIGLGGQWAFRLAIGASRWRARAIELAEVEKPAIPIVLVLSGVKPGLEPEFIQFLRSLPPADAAAAVEKLASQAEERILAAADAGATFQQGRLPPG
;
A
#
# COMPACT_ATOMS: atom_id res chain seq x y z
N MET A 1 42.20 23.24 29.72
CA MET A 1 41.27 22.98 28.59
C MET A 1 40.09 23.90 28.78
N ASN A 2 39.87 24.85 27.88
CA ASN A 2 38.86 25.90 28.07
C ASN A 2 37.44 25.38 27.86
N GLU A 3 36.52 25.84 28.70
CA GLU A 3 35.09 25.52 28.65
C GLU A 3 34.44 25.97 27.32
N TYR A 4 35.00 26.97 26.64
CA TYR A 4 34.40 27.62 25.48
C TYR A 4 34.31 26.73 24.23
N THR A 5 35.40 26.07 23.83
CA THR A 5 35.41 25.17 22.65
C THR A 5 34.60 23.90 22.90
N ARG A 6 34.60 23.40 24.15
CA ARG A 6 33.71 22.31 24.58
C ARG A 6 32.24 22.72 24.51
N ARG A 7 31.91 23.98 24.82
CA ARG A 7 30.53 24.49 24.82
C ARG A 7 29.92 24.51 23.43
N GLU A 8 30.66 24.92 22.42
CA GLU A 8 30.14 24.99 21.04
C GLU A 8 29.97 23.60 20.41
N GLU A 9 30.93 22.70 20.61
CA GLU A 9 30.85 21.33 20.09
C GLU A 9 29.74 20.52 20.78
N VAL A 10 29.56 20.71 22.09
CA VAL A 10 28.45 20.12 22.86
C VAL A 10 27.10 20.75 22.46
N ARG A 11 27.04 22.06 22.19
CA ARG A 11 25.82 22.71 21.68
C ARG A 11 25.42 22.19 20.31
N ALA A 12 26.37 22.04 19.38
CA ALA A 12 26.07 21.55 18.03
C ALA A 12 25.58 20.09 18.04
N THR A 13 26.21 19.23 18.86
CA THR A 13 25.76 17.84 19.04
C THR A 13 24.41 17.75 19.75
N PHE A 14 24.16 18.60 20.76
CA PHE A 14 22.87 18.68 21.44
C PHE A 14 21.76 19.12 20.47
N ILE A 15 21.96 20.18 19.69
CA ILE A 15 21.00 20.64 18.67
C ILE A 15 20.74 19.53 17.64
N ALA A 16 21.79 18.86 17.14
CA ALA A 16 21.63 17.75 16.20
C ALA A 16 20.82 16.58 16.81
N SER A 17 21.05 16.26 18.09
CA SER A 17 20.29 15.22 18.80
C SER A 17 18.82 15.61 19.00
N ALA A 18 18.52 16.87 19.32
CA ALA A 18 17.16 17.36 19.50
C ALA A 18 16.38 17.33 18.18
N ILE A 19 17.01 17.78 17.07
CA ILE A 19 16.44 17.69 15.72
C ILE A 19 16.16 16.23 15.36
N LEU A 20 17.12 15.33 15.60
CA LEU A 20 16.96 13.91 15.32
C LEU A 20 15.78 13.30 16.07
N VAL A 21 15.68 13.53 17.38
CA VAL A 21 14.57 12.99 18.19
C VAL A 21 13.23 13.50 17.69
N LEU A 22 13.12 14.80 17.39
CA LEU A 22 11.88 15.40 16.91
C LEU A 22 11.48 14.86 15.53
N CYS A 23 12.43 14.77 14.59
CA CYS A 23 12.20 14.23 13.26
C CYS A 23 11.77 12.75 13.30
N ILE A 24 12.44 11.93 14.11
CA ILE A 24 12.10 10.51 14.25
C ILE A 24 10.74 10.34 14.92
N ALA A 25 10.45 11.09 15.98
CA ALA A 25 9.16 11.00 16.67
C ALA A 25 7.99 11.30 15.71
N VAL A 26 8.11 12.36 14.91
CA VAL A 26 7.10 12.71 13.90
C VAL A 26 7.01 11.65 12.81
N ALA A 27 8.16 11.15 12.31
CA ALA A 27 8.20 10.12 11.28
C ALA A 27 7.57 8.80 11.75
N VAL A 28 7.92 8.32 12.95
CA VAL A 28 7.37 7.09 13.54
C VAL A 28 5.89 7.24 13.80
N LEU A 29 5.44 8.38 14.36
CA LEU A 29 4.02 8.62 14.59
C LEU A 29 3.24 8.56 13.27
N ARG A 30 3.73 9.21 12.22
CA ARG A 30 3.11 9.12 10.89
C ARG A 30 3.12 7.70 10.34
N LEU A 31 4.23 6.99 10.41
CA LEU A 31 4.32 5.61 9.93
C LEU A 31 3.37 4.70 10.72
N VAL A 32 3.20 4.85 12.02
CA VAL A 32 2.32 3.96 12.80
C VAL A 32 0.83 4.27 12.59
N THR A 33 0.45 5.52 12.38
CA THR A 33 -0.97 5.92 12.28
C THR A 33 -1.58 5.80 10.88
N VAL A 34 -0.78 5.48 9.86
CA VAL A 34 -1.30 5.37 8.49
C VAL A 34 -2.03 4.07 8.28
N GLU A 35 -3.26 4.21 7.80
CA GLU A 35 -4.19 3.15 7.48
C GLU A 35 -4.31 3.00 5.96
N GLY A 36 -4.64 1.78 5.52
CA GLY A 36 -4.88 1.48 4.11
C GLY A 36 -6.08 2.24 3.55
N LYS A 37 -6.14 2.33 2.21
CA LYS A 37 -7.28 2.95 1.54
C LYS A 37 -8.53 2.11 1.80
N LEU A 38 -9.67 2.77 2.03
CA LEU A 38 -10.97 2.10 2.04
C LEU A 38 -11.35 1.77 0.59
N VAL A 39 -11.51 0.49 0.31
CA VAL A 39 -11.87 -0.07 -1.00
C VAL A 39 -13.15 -0.89 -0.83
N PRO A 40 -14.07 -0.90 -1.83
CA PRO A 40 -15.24 -1.77 -1.79
C PRO A 40 -14.85 -3.23 -1.56
N ASP A 41 -15.55 -3.93 -0.67
CA ASP A 41 -15.23 -5.30 -0.31
C ASP A 41 -15.35 -6.26 -1.51
N PRO A 42 -14.26 -6.88 -1.97
CA PRO A 42 -14.31 -7.80 -3.11
C PRO A 42 -15.13 -9.07 -2.79
N VAL A 43 -15.20 -9.49 -1.52
CA VAL A 43 -15.96 -10.67 -1.12
C VAL A 43 -17.45 -10.38 -1.17
N ALA A 44 -17.88 -9.25 -0.61
CA ALA A 44 -19.28 -8.82 -0.66
C ALA A 44 -19.76 -8.62 -2.12
N ARG A 45 -18.91 -8.08 -3.00
CA ARG A 45 -19.21 -7.95 -4.43
C ARG A 45 -19.40 -9.29 -5.13
N ARG A 46 -18.49 -10.24 -4.90
CA ARG A 46 -18.63 -11.60 -5.46
C ARG A 46 -19.92 -12.29 -4.99
N GLN A 47 -20.25 -12.15 -3.72
CA GLN A 47 -21.50 -12.70 -3.18
C GLN A 47 -22.73 -12.06 -3.84
N ALA A 48 -22.73 -10.74 -4.05
CA ALA A 48 -23.82 -10.07 -4.76
C ALA A 48 -23.97 -10.56 -6.20
N GLU A 49 -22.86 -10.73 -6.93
CA GLU A 49 -22.85 -11.27 -8.30
C GLU A 49 -23.35 -12.73 -8.34
N GLU A 50 -22.90 -13.57 -7.41
CA GLU A 50 -23.36 -14.96 -7.29
C GLU A 50 -24.85 -15.05 -6.96
N SER A 51 -25.36 -14.19 -6.07
CA SER A 51 -26.79 -14.12 -5.73
C SER A 51 -27.63 -13.61 -6.91
N GLU A 52 -27.13 -12.63 -7.68
CA GLU A 52 -27.81 -12.13 -8.89
C GLU A 52 -27.85 -13.19 -10.00
N ALA A 53 -26.78 -13.97 -10.17
CA ALA A 53 -26.72 -15.06 -11.15
C ALA A 53 -27.79 -16.15 -10.90
N ARG A 54 -28.24 -16.32 -9.66
CA ARG A 54 -29.31 -17.28 -9.29
C ARG A 54 -30.71 -16.80 -9.69
N LEU A 55 -30.91 -15.53 -10.04
CA LEU A 55 -32.22 -14.99 -10.40
C LEU A 55 -32.72 -15.46 -11.76
N ALA A 56 -31.83 -15.55 -12.75
CA ALA A 56 -32.20 -16.00 -14.10
C ALA A 56 -32.80 -17.42 -14.11
N PRO A 57 -32.16 -18.45 -13.50
CA PRO A 57 -32.75 -19.78 -13.44
C PRO A 57 -34.03 -19.81 -12.58
N ALA A 58 -34.08 -19.08 -11.46
CA ALA A 58 -35.30 -19.03 -10.63
C ALA A 58 -36.51 -18.43 -11.38
N ARG A 59 -36.29 -17.35 -12.14
CA ARG A 59 -37.31 -16.77 -13.04
C ARG A 59 -37.77 -17.76 -14.09
N ALA A 60 -36.86 -18.49 -14.73
CA ALA A 60 -37.20 -19.51 -15.71
C ALA A 60 -38.10 -20.61 -15.10
N CYS A 61 -37.80 -21.03 -13.87
CA CYS A 61 -38.63 -21.98 -13.11
C CYS A 61 -40.02 -21.43 -12.81
N ALA A 62 -40.13 -20.17 -12.36
CA ALA A 62 -41.42 -19.53 -12.07
C ALA A 62 -42.29 -19.41 -13.33
N VAL A 63 -41.71 -18.96 -14.45
CA VAL A 63 -42.40 -18.87 -15.75
C VAL A 63 -42.82 -20.25 -16.25
N ALA A 64 -41.94 -21.26 -16.14
CA ALA A 64 -42.28 -22.63 -16.53
C ALA A 64 -43.44 -23.20 -15.69
N GLY A 65 -43.50 -22.87 -14.40
CA GLY A 65 -44.60 -23.25 -13.50
C GLY A 65 -45.94 -22.66 -13.93
N GLU A 66 -45.98 -21.37 -14.27
CA GLU A 66 -47.19 -20.72 -14.80
C GLU A 66 -47.61 -21.28 -16.16
N GLN A 67 -46.64 -21.46 -17.06
CA GLN A 67 -46.88 -22.01 -18.39
C GLN A 67 -47.40 -23.45 -18.32
N LEU A 68 -46.89 -24.27 -17.41
CA LEU A 68 -47.37 -25.64 -17.23
C LEU A 68 -48.87 -25.68 -16.90
N ILE A 69 -49.38 -24.78 -16.05
CA ILE A 69 -50.82 -24.70 -15.73
C ILE A 69 -51.64 -24.43 -17.00
N ALA A 70 -51.24 -23.41 -17.76
CA ALA A 70 -51.93 -23.04 -18.99
C ALA A 70 -51.90 -24.17 -20.04
N GLU A 71 -50.74 -24.81 -20.19
CA GLU A 71 -50.54 -25.88 -21.16
C GLU A 71 -51.26 -27.17 -20.76
N ILE A 72 -51.39 -27.50 -19.47
CA ILE A 72 -52.18 -28.66 -19.02
C ILE A 72 -53.66 -28.48 -19.40
N GLU A 73 -54.22 -27.29 -19.23
CA GLU A 73 -55.61 -27.00 -19.59
C GLU A 73 -55.84 -27.06 -21.11
N VAL A 74 -54.89 -26.55 -21.90
CA VAL A 74 -54.92 -26.67 -23.37
C VAL A 74 -54.79 -28.13 -23.78
N PHE A 75 -53.86 -28.87 -23.17
CA PHE A 75 -53.63 -30.28 -23.48
C PHE A 75 -54.83 -31.15 -23.13
N LYS A 76 -55.51 -30.92 -22.00
CA LYS A 76 -56.78 -31.59 -21.66
C LYS A 76 -57.87 -31.35 -22.70
N LYS A 77 -58.05 -30.10 -23.15
CA LYS A 77 -59.05 -29.74 -24.16
C LYS A 77 -58.76 -30.44 -25.49
N LEU A 78 -57.50 -30.45 -25.90
CA LEU A 78 -57.05 -31.11 -27.13
C LEU A 78 -57.17 -32.64 -27.02
N ALA A 79 -56.80 -33.23 -25.89
CA ALA A 79 -56.96 -34.66 -25.62
C ALA A 79 -58.44 -35.10 -25.67
N LYS A 80 -59.35 -34.31 -25.09
CA LYS A 80 -60.80 -34.53 -25.20
C LYS A 80 -61.29 -34.45 -26.65
N SER A 81 -60.80 -33.48 -27.42
CA SER A 81 -61.14 -33.36 -28.85
C SER A 81 -60.58 -34.51 -29.70
N ALA A 82 -59.42 -35.04 -29.33
CA ALA A 82 -58.76 -36.19 -29.94
C ALA A 82 -59.30 -37.54 -29.44
N ARG A 83 -60.33 -37.54 -28.56
CA ARG A 83 -60.91 -38.74 -27.92
C ARG A 83 -59.85 -39.65 -27.27
N MET A 84 -58.83 -39.07 -26.64
CA MET A 84 -57.96 -39.83 -25.75
C MET A 84 -58.78 -40.29 -24.54
N PRO A 85 -58.60 -41.53 -24.05
CA PRO A 85 -59.31 -42.00 -22.85
C PRO A 85 -59.08 -41.03 -21.70
N ASP A 86 -60.15 -40.56 -21.06
CA ASP A 86 -60.00 -39.77 -19.83
C ASP A 86 -59.35 -40.69 -18.78
N PRO A 87 -58.27 -40.26 -18.10
CA PRO A 87 -57.55 -41.11 -17.16
C PRO A 87 -58.40 -41.56 -15.95
N GLY A 88 -59.61 -41.00 -15.78
CA GLY A 88 -60.58 -41.37 -14.74
C GLY A 88 -61.76 -42.26 -15.21
N GLU A 89 -61.88 -42.61 -16.49
CA GLU A 89 -62.87 -43.58 -16.96
C GLU A 89 -62.24 -44.99 -17.05
N GLU A 90 -62.27 -45.73 -15.94
CA GLU A 90 -62.10 -47.19 -16.00
C GLU A 90 -63.23 -47.79 -16.84
N ALA A 91 -62.84 -48.70 -17.73
CA ALA A 91 -63.73 -49.40 -18.66
C ALA A 91 -64.85 -50.15 -17.92
N VAL A 92 -66.02 -49.53 -17.78
CA VAL A 92 -67.24 -50.26 -17.40
C VAL A 92 -67.86 -50.80 -18.69
N GLU A 93 -67.49 -52.03 -19.04
CA GLU A 93 -68.24 -52.85 -19.97
C GLU A 93 -69.65 -53.09 -19.41
N ALA A 94 -70.65 -52.36 -19.91
CA ALA A 94 -72.05 -52.67 -19.64
C ALA A 94 -72.61 -53.62 -20.73
N PRO A 95 -73.29 -54.73 -20.38
CA PRO A 95 -73.79 -55.69 -21.37
C PRO A 95 -74.94 -55.10 -22.20
N LYS A 96 -74.85 -55.28 -23.52
CA LYS A 96 -75.89 -54.88 -24.50
C LYS A 96 -77.23 -55.59 -24.22
N ALA A 97 -78.28 -54.82 -23.93
CA ALA A 97 -79.66 -55.26 -24.15
C ALA A 97 -80.03 -55.11 -25.65
N PRO A 98 -80.76 -56.04 -26.28
CA PRO A 98 -81.08 -55.96 -27.70
C PRO A 98 -82.21 -54.95 -27.97
N PRO A 99 -82.10 -54.04 -28.95
CA PRO A 99 -83.20 -53.16 -29.33
C PRO A 99 -84.16 -53.85 -30.33
N PRO A 100 -85.46 -53.52 -30.31
CA PRO A 100 -86.41 -54.00 -31.31
C PRO A 100 -86.18 -53.30 -32.65
N ARG A 101 -86.40 -54.06 -33.72
CA ARG A 101 -86.19 -53.67 -35.12
C ARG A 101 -87.05 -52.47 -35.53
N ALA A 102 -86.41 -51.42 -36.04
CA ALA A 102 -87.03 -50.47 -36.95
C ALA A 102 -86.07 -50.13 -38.10
N ARG A 103 -86.55 -50.38 -39.33
CA ARG A 103 -85.87 -50.11 -40.60
C ARG A 103 -85.79 -48.60 -40.87
N ARG A 104 -84.58 -48.07 -41.13
CA ARG A 104 -84.36 -47.10 -42.22
C ARG A 104 -82.88 -47.00 -42.56
N ASN A 105 -82.58 -47.24 -43.84
CA ASN A 105 -81.25 -47.22 -44.44
C ASN A 105 -80.71 -45.78 -44.49
N ALA A 106 -79.74 -45.49 -43.63
CA ALA A 106 -78.68 -44.53 -43.87
C ALA A 106 -77.41 -45.13 -43.24
N PRO A 107 -76.28 -45.24 -43.95
CA PRO A 107 -75.04 -45.63 -43.29
C PRO A 107 -74.74 -44.54 -42.26
N ALA A 108 -74.69 -44.91 -40.98
CA ALA A 108 -74.16 -44.03 -39.95
C ALA A 108 -72.80 -43.51 -40.43
N PRO A 109 -72.50 -42.19 -40.34
CA PRO A 109 -71.18 -41.69 -40.70
C PRO A 109 -70.16 -42.52 -39.93
N LYS A 110 -69.26 -43.19 -40.65
CA LYS A 110 -68.14 -43.91 -40.01
C LYS A 110 -67.49 -42.92 -39.03
N PRO A 111 -67.25 -43.31 -37.78
CA PRO A 111 -66.57 -42.44 -36.83
C PRO A 111 -65.27 -41.97 -37.49
N ARG A 112 -65.08 -40.65 -37.61
CA ARG A 112 -63.77 -40.10 -38.00
C ARG A 112 -62.76 -40.65 -37.00
N GLU A 113 -61.73 -41.32 -37.51
CA GLU A 113 -60.64 -41.83 -36.69
C GLU A 113 -60.06 -40.67 -35.87
N PRO A 114 -59.70 -40.89 -34.59
CA PRO A 114 -59.04 -39.87 -33.81
C PRO A 114 -57.78 -39.40 -34.56
N ASP A 115 -57.53 -38.09 -34.62
CA ASP A 115 -56.33 -37.51 -35.25
C ASP A 115 -55.08 -37.85 -34.42
N ARG A 116 -54.70 -39.13 -34.41
CA ARG A 116 -53.58 -39.71 -33.65
C ARG A 116 -52.25 -39.06 -34.02
N GLN A 117 -52.14 -38.57 -35.26
CA GLN A 117 -50.97 -37.85 -35.79
C GLN A 117 -50.66 -36.53 -35.07
N LEU A 118 -51.61 -35.91 -34.37
CA LEU A 118 -51.41 -34.62 -33.67
C LEU A 118 -51.30 -34.76 -32.14
N ALA A 119 -51.41 -35.98 -31.62
CA ALA A 119 -51.43 -36.27 -30.19
C ALA A 119 -50.14 -35.84 -29.47
N TRP A 120 -48.98 -36.17 -30.03
CA TRP A 120 -47.70 -35.77 -29.43
C TRP A 120 -47.38 -34.29 -29.64
N ALA A 121 -47.73 -33.73 -30.81
CA ALA A 121 -47.51 -32.31 -31.10
C ALA A 121 -48.22 -31.39 -30.10
N SER A 122 -49.44 -31.75 -29.68
CA SER A 122 -50.20 -31.05 -28.64
C SER A 122 -49.68 -31.27 -27.21
N ALA A 123 -49.04 -32.41 -26.94
CA ALA A 123 -48.42 -32.75 -25.66
C ALA A 123 -47.04 -32.10 -25.47
N GLN A 124 -46.38 -31.73 -26.56
CA GLN A 124 -44.99 -31.28 -26.58
C GLN A 124 -44.72 -30.03 -25.74
N PRO A 125 -45.60 -29.00 -25.69
CA PRO A 125 -45.42 -27.84 -24.82
C PRO A 125 -45.40 -28.22 -23.34
N SER A 126 -46.39 -28.99 -22.86
CA SER A 126 -46.46 -29.47 -21.47
C SER A 126 -45.25 -30.32 -21.09
N TYR A 127 -44.80 -31.20 -22.01
CA TYR A 127 -43.58 -31.99 -21.83
C TYR A 127 -42.32 -31.14 -21.70
N LYS A 128 -42.18 -30.08 -22.51
CA LYS A 128 -41.05 -29.14 -22.41
C LYS A 128 -41.03 -28.42 -21.06
N GLN A 129 -42.19 -27.95 -20.58
CA GLN A 129 -42.28 -27.31 -19.26
C GLN A 129 -41.98 -28.28 -18.13
N ALA A 130 -42.47 -29.52 -18.20
CA ALA A 130 -42.16 -30.55 -17.23
C ALA A 130 -40.64 -30.83 -17.14
N LYS A 131 -39.95 -30.85 -18.29
CA LYS A 131 -38.47 -30.98 -18.31
C LYS A 131 -37.73 -29.83 -17.66
N ILE A 132 -38.17 -28.59 -17.88
CA ILE A 132 -37.57 -27.42 -17.23
C ILE A 132 -37.78 -27.51 -15.71
N LEU A 133 -39.03 -27.77 -15.29
CA LEU A 133 -39.40 -27.84 -13.89
C LEU A 133 -38.74 -29.01 -13.13
N ALA A 134 -38.48 -30.14 -13.80
CA ALA A 134 -37.77 -31.26 -13.17
C ALA A 134 -36.40 -30.84 -12.60
N GLY A 135 -35.70 -29.91 -13.26
CA GLY A 135 -34.44 -29.33 -12.77
C GLY A 135 -34.60 -28.26 -11.69
N CYS A 136 -35.82 -27.79 -11.42
CA CYS A 136 -36.10 -26.68 -10.51
C CYS A 136 -36.42 -27.11 -9.08
N ARG A 137 -36.79 -28.39 -8.86
CA ARG A 137 -37.27 -28.88 -7.55
C ARG A 137 -36.26 -28.64 -6.43
N GLU A 138 -35.01 -29.08 -6.60
CA GLU A 138 -33.98 -29.00 -5.57
C GLU A 138 -33.69 -27.54 -5.17
N ALA A 139 -33.53 -26.64 -6.15
CA ALA A 139 -33.31 -25.22 -5.88
C ALA A 139 -34.52 -24.52 -5.24
N THR A 140 -35.74 -24.93 -5.61
CA THR A 140 -36.98 -24.42 -5.03
C THR A 140 -37.14 -24.90 -3.59
N GLU A 141 -36.98 -26.19 -3.32
CA GLU A 141 -37.07 -26.75 -1.97
C GLU A 141 -35.95 -26.24 -1.05
N ALA A 142 -34.74 -26.02 -1.58
CA ALA A 142 -33.64 -25.42 -0.83
C ALA A 142 -33.91 -23.97 -0.41
N SER A 143 -34.71 -23.21 -1.17
CA SER A 143 -34.98 -21.79 -0.90
C SER A 143 -36.22 -21.56 -0.03
N VAL A 144 -37.31 -22.30 -0.26
CA VAL A 144 -38.59 -22.10 0.46
C VAL A 144 -39.00 -23.28 1.34
N GLY A 145 -38.18 -24.32 1.43
CA GLY A 145 -38.47 -25.55 2.16
C GLY A 145 -39.40 -26.51 1.40
N VAL A 146 -39.43 -27.77 1.86
CA VAL A 146 -40.31 -28.79 1.27
C VAL A 146 -41.77 -28.49 1.62
N ARG A 147 -42.61 -28.38 0.60
CA ARG A 147 -44.07 -28.22 0.74
C ARG A 147 -44.77 -29.52 0.42
N ALA A 148 -45.29 -30.20 1.44
CA ALA A 148 -46.00 -31.48 1.28
C ALA A 148 -47.14 -31.41 0.25
N SER A 149 -47.80 -30.25 0.12
CA SER A 149 -48.89 -30.03 -0.85
C SER A 149 -48.41 -29.96 -2.31
N ALA A 150 -47.13 -29.69 -2.57
CA ALA A 150 -46.55 -29.62 -3.91
C ALA A 150 -45.81 -30.92 -4.30
N THR A 151 -45.48 -31.78 -3.33
CA THR A 151 -44.75 -33.04 -3.56
C THR A 151 -45.37 -33.94 -4.63
N PRO A 152 -46.70 -34.21 -4.63
CA PRO A 152 -47.31 -35.05 -5.66
C PRO A 152 -47.16 -34.47 -7.07
N ALA A 153 -47.26 -33.15 -7.21
CA ALA A 153 -47.04 -32.49 -8.50
C ALA A 153 -45.57 -32.53 -8.93
N TRP A 154 -44.62 -32.37 -8.00
CA TRP A 154 -43.20 -32.51 -8.29
C TRP A 154 -42.84 -33.92 -8.77
N ASP A 155 -43.39 -34.96 -8.13
CA ASP A 155 -43.15 -36.35 -8.51
C ASP A 155 -43.74 -36.66 -9.89
N ALA A 156 -44.95 -36.17 -10.16
CA ALA A 156 -45.59 -36.30 -11.48
C ALA A 156 -44.84 -35.55 -12.59
N ILE A 157 -44.33 -34.34 -12.30
CA ILE A 157 -43.48 -33.57 -13.23
C ILE A 157 -42.18 -34.32 -13.53
N ALA A 158 -41.53 -34.90 -12.51
CA ALA A 158 -40.33 -35.70 -12.70
C ALA A 158 -40.60 -36.95 -13.56
N ALA A 159 -41.71 -37.66 -13.30
CA ALA A 159 -42.14 -38.81 -14.09
C ALA A 159 -42.48 -38.42 -15.54
N ALA A 160 -43.13 -37.27 -15.75
CA ALA A 160 -43.45 -36.73 -17.06
C ALA A 160 -42.19 -36.33 -17.84
N ALA A 161 -41.21 -35.71 -17.19
CA ALA A 161 -39.93 -35.33 -17.78
C ALA A 161 -39.08 -36.55 -18.19
N ALA A 162 -39.24 -37.68 -17.49
CA ALA A 162 -38.55 -38.94 -17.77
C ALA A 162 -39.15 -39.74 -18.95
N ILE A 163 -40.30 -39.32 -19.51
CA ILE A 163 -40.85 -39.96 -20.71
C ILE A 163 -39.88 -39.76 -21.88
N SER A 164 -39.46 -40.86 -22.52
CA SER A 164 -38.67 -40.81 -23.75
C SER A 164 -39.52 -40.23 -24.89
N PRO A 165 -38.98 -39.28 -25.69
CA PRO A 165 -39.69 -38.79 -26.87
C PRO A 165 -40.02 -39.97 -27.81
N PRO A 166 -41.26 -40.08 -28.30
CA PRO A 166 -41.65 -41.14 -29.23
C PRO A 166 -40.96 -40.97 -30.59
N GLY A 167 -40.85 -42.06 -31.35
CA GLY A 167 -40.38 -42.04 -32.73
C GLY A 167 -41.40 -41.41 -33.70
N THR A 168 -41.22 -41.65 -34.99
CA THR A 168 -42.13 -41.17 -36.04
C THR A 168 -43.41 -42.01 -36.16
N ALA A 169 -43.49 -43.16 -35.47
CA ALA A 169 -44.65 -44.02 -35.51
C ALA A 169 -45.84 -43.40 -34.74
N GLU A 170 -47.00 -43.32 -35.40
CA GLU A 170 -48.21 -42.70 -34.85
C GLU A 170 -48.70 -43.35 -33.54
N THR A 171 -48.55 -44.68 -33.44
CA THR A 171 -48.93 -45.45 -32.24
C THR A 171 -48.05 -45.10 -31.05
N GLU A 172 -46.75 -44.94 -31.26
CA GLU A 172 -45.80 -44.52 -30.22
C GLU A 172 -46.09 -43.09 -29.76
N GLN A 173 -46.41 -42.19 -30.69
CA GLN A 173 -46.78 -40.81 -30.39
C GLN A 173 -48.06 -40.70 -29.56
N PHE A 174 -49.06 -41.51 -29.89
CA PHE A 174 -50.33 -41.55 -29.16
C PHE A 174 -50.17 -42.11 -27.74
N GLU A 175 -49.44 -43.22 -27.57
CA GLU A 175 -49.21 -43.81 -26.25
C GLU A 175 -48.34 -42.91 -25.35
N ALA A 176 -47.33 -42.23 -25.92
CA ALA A 176 -46.52 -41.26 -25.18
C ALA A 176 -47.35 -40.06 -24.71
N ALA A 177 -48.22 -39.52 -25.57
CA ALA A 177 -49.14 -38.43 -25.21
C ALA A 177 -50.15 -38.87 -24.13
N LYS A 178 -50.73 -40.07 -24.26
CA LYS A 178 -51.63 -40.65 -23.26
C LYS A 178 -50.96 -40.81 -21.90
N LYS A 179 -49.72 -41.33 -21.89
CA LYS A 179 -48.92 -41.45 -20.65
C LYS A 179 -48.66 -40.09 -20.02
N LEU A 180 -48.31 -39.07 -20.83
CA LEU A 180 -48.12 -37.71 -20.33
C LEU A 180 -49.40 -37.13 -19.73
N LEU A 181 -50.56 -37.33 -20.38
CA LEU A 181 -51.85 -36.83 -19.90
C LEU A 181 -52.24 -37.48 -18.58
N SER A 182 -52.02 -38.79 -18.43
CA SER A 182 -52.30 -39.52 -17.19
C SER A 182 -51.47 -39.01 -16.00
N LEU A 183 -50.27 -38.49 -16.25
CA LEU A 183 -49.40 -37.95 -15.21
C LEU A 183 -49.71 -36.49 -14.87
N LEU A 184 -50.13 -35.67 -15.83
CA LEU A 184 -50.27 -34.22 -15.65
C LEU A 184 -51.71 -33.72 -15.50
N SER A 185 -52.73 -34.54 -15.75
CA SER A 185 -54.13 -34.09 -15.75
C SER A 185 -54.59 -33.60 -14.38
N ASP A 186 -54.35 -34.35 -13.31
CA ASP A 186 -54.93 -34.04 -12.00
C ASP A 186 -53.90 -33.58 -10.95
N ILE A 187 -52.75 -33.09 -11.41
CA ILE A 187 -51.70 -32.63 -10.49
C ILE A 187 -52.05 -31.24 -9.91
N PRO A 188 -51.67 -30.98 -8.65
CA PRO A 188 -51.77 -29.64 -8.05
C PRO A 188 -50.68 -28.70 -8.62
N ALA A 189 -50.74 -28.41 -9.92
CA ALA A 189 -49.77 -27.56 -10.63
C ALA A 189 -49.73 -26.13 -10.09
N ASP A 190 -50.84 -25.64 -9.51
CA ASP A 190 -50.92 -24.36 -8.81
C ASP A 190 -49.94 -24.30 -7.63
N LYS A 191 -49.77 -25.41 -6.90
CA LYS A 191 -48.85 -25.48 -5.76
C LYS A 191 -47.38 -25.43 -6.18
N VAL A 192 -47.05 -26.04 -7.31
CA VAL A 192 -45.69 -25.97 -7.89
C VAL A 192 -45.41 -24.56 -8.39
N ALA A 193 -46.32 -23.96 -9.15
CA ALA A 193 -46.17 -22.58 -9.63
C ALA A 193 -46.03 -21.58 -8.47
N GLN A 194 -46.81 -21.76 -7.39
CA GLN A 194 -46.67 -20.96 -6.19
C GLN A 194 -45.31 -21.18 -5.50
N ALA A 195 -44.85 -22.43 -5.36
CA ALA A 195 -43.55 -22.72 -4.78
C ALA A 195 -42.39 -22.08 -5.59
N THR A 196 -42.43 -22.16 -6.92
CA THR A 196 -41.41 -21.56 -7.79
C THR A 196 -41.43 -20.03 -7.76
N LYS A 197 -42.61 -19.40 -7.64
CA LYS A 197 -42.73 -17.94 -7.47
C LYS A 197 -42.18 -17.47 -6.14
N ASP A 198 -42.50 -18.19 -5.06
CA ASP A 198 -42.01 -17.85 -3.72
C ASP A 198 -40.49 -18.02 -3.66
N ALA A 199 -39.93 -19.03 -4.34
CA ALA A 199 -38.49 -19.19 -4.50
C ALA A 199 -37.86 -18.04 -5.28
N GLU A 200 -38.45 -17.61 -6.40
CA GLU A 200 -37.97 -16.42 -7.14
C GLU A 200 -37.96 -15.17 -6.24
N ALA A 201 -39.04 -14.94 -5.48
CA ALA A 201 -39.11 -13.83 -4.55
C ALA A 201 -38.04 -13.91 -3.45
N ALA A 202 -37.76 -15.10 -2.92
CA ALA A 202 -36.71 -15.32 -1.93
C ALA A 202 -35.30 -15.07 -2.50
N PHE A 203 -35.02 -15.55 -3.72
CA PHE A 203 -33.76 -15.27 -4.40
C PHE A 203 -33.60 -13.78 -4.69
N ARG A 204 -34.67 -13.10 -5.11
CA ARG A 204 -34.68 -11.65 -5.35
C ARG A 204 -34.38 -10.87 -4.09
N ALA A 205 -35.05 -11.19 -2.98
CA ALA A 205 -34.79 -10.56 -1.70
C ALA A 205 -33.33 -10.76 -1.25
N THR A 206 -32.76 -11.95 -1.48
CA THR A 206 -31.36 -12.25 -1.14
C THR A 206 -30.39 -11.44 -1.99
N ALA A 207 -30.62 -11.38 -3.31
CA ALA A 207 -29.79 -10.61 -4.23
C ALA A 207 -29.83 -9.11 -3.93
N GLU A 208 -31.00 -8.55 -3.61
CA GLU A 208 -31.14 -7.14 -3.20
C GLU A 208 -30.36 -6.87 -1.90
N ARG A 209 -30.48 -7.76 -0.90
CA ARG A 209 -29.74 -7.65 0.37
C ARG A 209 -28.23 -7.71 0.20
N ASP A 210 -27.74 -8.62 -0.62
CA ASP A 210 -26.31 -8.77 -0.88
C ASP A 210 -25.77 -7.61 -1.72
N ARG A 211 -26.57 -7.07 -2.65
CA ARG A 211 -26.23 -5.86 -3.39
C ARG A 211 -26.13 -4.63 -2.47
N GLU A 212 -27.06 -4.46 -1.55
CA GLU A 212 -26.99 -3.39 -0.54
C GLU A 212 -25.77 -3.54 0.37
N ARG A 213 -25.46 -4.77 0.80
CA ARG A 213 -24.23 -5.07 1.54
C ARG A 213 -22.99 -4.75 0.72
N ALA A 214 -22.92 -5.16 -0.54
CA ALA A 214 -21.77 -4.87 -1.41
C ALA A 214 -21.57 -3.37 -1.66
N ASN A 215 -22.66 -2.59 -1.69
CA ASN A 215 -22.60 -1.14 -1.84
C ASN A 215 -22.11 -0.41 -0.57
N THR A 216 -22.29 -1.02 0.61
CA THR A 216 -21.96 -0.41 1.91
C THR A 216 -20.71 -0.99 2.56
N ALA A 217 -20.31 -2.20 2.18
CA ALA A 217 -19.13 -2.89 2.70
C ALA A 217 -17.85 -2.27 2.12
N MET A 218 -17.10 -1.59 3.00
CA MET A 218 -15.80 -1.01 2.69
C MET A 218 -14.76 -1.70 3.57
N VAL A 219 -13.74 -2.28 2.94
CA VAL A 219 -12.62 -2.93 3.62
C VAL A 219 -11.36 -2.08 3.43
N ARG A 220 -10.53 -2.02 4.47
CA ARG A 220 -9.22 -1.37 4.37
C ARG A 220 -8.27 -2.29 3.62
N GLU A 221 -7.75 -1.81 2.51
CA GLU A 221 -6.71 -2.50 1.78
C GLU A 221 -5.48 -2.71 2.68
N PRO A 222 -4.88 -3.91 2.70
CA PRO A 222 -3.63 -4.10 3.43
C PRO A 222 -2.56 -3.14 2.90
N LEU A 223 -1.78 -2.57 3.81
CA LEU A 223 -0.64 -1.75 3.44
C LEU A 223 0.35 -2.56 2.60
N PRO A 224 1.07 -1.93 1.65
CA PRO A 224 2.02 -2.63 0.80
C PRO A 224 3.06 -3.37 1.66
N GLN A 225 3.26 -4.66 1.38
CA GLN A 225 4.33 -5.44 1.98
C GLN A 225 5.62 -5.10 1.24
N GLY A 226 6.47 -4.29 1.87
CA GLY A 226 7.83 -4.03 1.41
C GLY A 226 8.76 -5.23 1.62
N VAL A 227 10.02 -5.04 1.26
CA VAL A 227 11.11 -6.01 1.49
C VAL A 227 11.22 -6.33 2.98
N PHE A 228 10.99 -5.33 3.83
CA PHE A 228 10.91 -5.52 5.27
C PHE A 228 9.47 -5.37 5.78
N SER A 229 9.13 -6.15 6.81
CA SER A 229 7.94 -5.86 7.58
C SER A 229 8.04 -4.45 8.16
N ARG A 230 6.91 -3.74 8.26
CA ARG A 230 6.87 -2.34 8.70
C ARG A 230 7.57 -2.10 10.03
N ARG A 231 7.43 -3.03 10.97
CA ARG A 231 8.11 -2.99 12.28
C ARG A 231 9.63 -3.10 12.13
N VAL A 232 10.10 -4.01 11.27
CA VAL A 232 11.53 -4.19 11.00
C VAL A 232 12.09 -2.94 10.30
N ALA A 233 11.44 -2.43 9.25
CA ALA A 233 11.87 -1.24 8.54
C ALA A 233 12.01 -0.01 9.47
N VAL A 234 11.01 0.24 10.32
CA VAL A 234 11.07 1.32 11.30
C VAL A 234 12.22 1.10 12.29
N SER A 235 12.39 -0.12 12.80
CA SER A 235 13.48 -0.44 13.73
C SER A 235 14.87 -0.25 13.11
N VAL A 236 15.04 -0.63 11.84
CA VAL A 236 16.28 -0.47 11.09
C VAL A 236 16.57 1.01 10.86
N GLY A 237 15.58 1.79 10.41
CA GLY A 237 15.75 3.23 10.19
C GLY A 237 16.11 3.97 11.48
N VAL A 238 15.43 3.67 12.59
CA VAL A 238 15.78 4.22 13.92
C VAL A 238 17.17 3.76 14.34
N GLY A 239 17.50 2.47 14.19
CA GLY A 239 18.82 1.93 14.50
C GLY A 239 19.95 2.65 13.76
N LEU A 240 19.78 2.89 12.45
CA LEU A 240 20.75 3.63 11.63
C LEU A 240 20.95 5.08 12.13
N THR A 241 19.87 5.77 12.51
CA THR A 241 19.98 7.12 13.07
C THR A 241 20.68 7.16 14.43
N VAL A 242 20.48 6.16 15.28
CA VAL A 242 21.19 6.02 16.56
C VAL A 242 22.67 5.73 16.32
N CYS A 243 23.00 4.83 15.38
CA CYS A 243 24.38 4.57 14.98
C CYS A 243 25.08 5.84 14.47
N ALA A 244 24.39 6.64 13.64
CA ALA A 244 24.92 7.92 13.16
C ALA A 244 25.18 8.92 14.30
N LEU A 245 24.29 8.98 15.29
CA LEU A 245 24.47 9.81 16.47
C LEU A 245 25.67 9.34 17.31
N LEU A 246 25.85 8.03 17.48
CA LEU A 246 27.01 7.45 18.18
C LEU A 246 28.32 7.75 17.45
N ILE A 247 28.37 7.59 16.12
CA ILE A 247 29.54 7.93 15.30
C ILE A 247 29.89 9.41 15.47
N SER A 248 28.89 10.30 15.40
CA SER A 248 29.08 11.73 15.59
C SER A 248 29.62 12.06 16.99
N TYR A 249 29.07 11.44 18.04
CA TYR A 249 29.52 11.63 19.42
C TYR A 249 30.94 11.10 19.66
N LEU A 250 31.25 9.90 19.18
CA LEU A 250 32.58 9.31 19.25
C LEU A 250 33.59 10.15 18.45
N GLY A 251 33.19 10.72 17.31
CA GLY A 251 33.98 11.67 16.53
C GLY A 251 34.38 12.91 17.34
N VAL A 252 33.41 13.54 18.02
CA VAL A 252 33.67 14.68 18.93
C VAL A 252 34.62 14.26 20.06
N ARG A 253 34.34 13.13 20.73
CA ARG A 253 35.21 12.63 21.80
C ARG A 253 36.64 12.34 21.31
N ALA A 254 36.79 11.73 20.14
CA ALA A 254 38.07 11.37 19.58
C ALA A 254 38.94 12.60 19.26
N ALA A 255 38.41 13.68 18.69
CA ALA A 255 39.25 14.88 18.51
C ALA A 255 39.31 15.80 19.72
N SER A 256 38.36 15.72 20.66
CA SER A 256 38.57 16.30 21.99
C SER A 256 39.81 15.66 22.65
N MET A 257 39.96 14.34 22.57
CA MET A 257 41.15 13.63 23.07
C MET A 257 42.41 13.95 22.27
N ARG A 258 42.34 14.04 20.93
CA ARG A 258 43.50 14.47 20.11
C ARG A 258 43.96 15.88 20.47
N ARG A 259 43.02 16.82 20.65
CA ARG A 259 43.33 18.19 21.09
C ARG A 259 43.93 18.22 22.48
N LEU A 260 43.43 17.40 23.40
CA LEU A 260 44.02 17.31 24.73
C LEU A 260 45.47 16.80 24.66
N ALA A 261 45.74 15.80 23.81
CA ALA A 261 47.08 15.26 23.59
C ALA A 261 48.05 16.28 22.95
N THR A 262 47.56 17.20 22.10
CA THR A 262 48.38 18.29 21.52
C THR A 262 48.54 19.48 22.48
N LEU A 263 47.57 19.74 23.36
CA LEU A 263 47.59 20.86 24.31
C LEU A 263 48.46 20.61 25.55
N LEU A 264 48.69 19.35 25.93
CA LEU A 264 49.58 19.00 27.05
C LEU A 264 51.05 19.39 26.80
N PRO A 265 51.69 19.02 25.67
CA PRO A 265 53.08 19.41 25.40
C PRO A 265 53.24 20.92 25.19
N LEU A 266 52.21 21.61 24.67
CA LEU A 266 52.15 23.07 24.58
C LEU A 266 52.33 23.75 25.94
N ARG A 267 51.71 23.20 26.98
CA ARG A 267 51.79 23.75 28.35
C ARG A 267 53.19 23.61 28.95
N ASP A 268 53.93 22.58 28.55
CA ASP A 268 55.33 22.39 28.93
C ASP A 268 56.27 23.26 28.08
N ALA A 269 55.95 23.49 26.80
CA ALA A 269 56.67 24.42 25.93
C ALA A 269 56.58 25.87 26.43
N VAL A 270 55.41 26.32 26.92
CA VAL A 270 55.19 27.62 27.58
C VAL A 270 56.09 27.78 28.80
N ARG A 271 56.20 26.74 29.63
CA ARG A 271 57.09 26.74 30.81
C ARG A 271 58.57 26.81 30.44
N SER A 272 58.93 26.35 29.24
CA SER A 272 60.30 26.34 28.73
C SER A 272 60.71 27.59 27.94
N GLY A 273 59.80 28.56 27.75
CA GLY A 273 60.13 29.84 27.11
C GLY A 273 60.38 29.77 25.60
N ARG A 274 59.73 28.86 24.86
CA ARG A 274 59.90 28.67 23.40
C ARG A 274 58.70 29.19 22.60
N PRO A 275 58.61 30.51 22.29
CA PRO A 275 57.42 31.11 21.68
C PRO A 275 57.14 30.62 20.24
N GLY A 276 58.16 30.25 19.47
CA GLY A 276 58.01 29.73 18.11
C GLY A 276 57.31 28.37 18.04
N VAL A 277 57.62 27.47 18.97
CA VAL A 277 56.99 26.13 19.08
C VAL A 277 55.51 26.27 19.41
N GLN A 278 55.20 27.16 20.37
CA GLN A 278 53.83 27.43 20.79
C GLN A 278 53.00 28.03 19.65
N ALA A 279 53.53 29.03 18.93
CA ALA A 279 52.82 29.66 17.82
C ALA A 279 52.58 28.69 16.64
N ALA A 280 53.55 27.82 16.32
CA ALA A 280 53.39 26.82 15.27
C ALA A 280 52.31 25.78 15.60
N GLU A 281 52.31 25.28 16.85
CA GLU A 281 51.31 24.33 17.31
C GLU A 281 49.90 24.95 17.40
N ILE A 282 49.78 26.23 17.81
CA ILE A 282 48.49 26.95 17.78
C ILE A 282 47.98 27.10 16.33
N LEU A 283 48.83 27.47 15.38
CA LEU A 283 48.45 27.61 13.96
C LEU A 283 48.06 26.26 13.33
N GLN A 284 48.76 25.18 13.67
CA GLN A 284 48.42 23.82 13.23
C GLN A 284 47.12 23.32 13.88
N THR A 285 46.89 23.64 15.16
CA THR A 285 45.66 23.26 15.89
C THR A 285 44.46 24.06 15.39
N ALA A 286 44.63 25.34 15.07
CA ALA A 286 43.61 26.16 14.42
C ALA A 286 43.21 25.62 13.03
N ALA A 287 44.16 24.97 12.35
CA ALA A 287 43.93 24.31 11.07
C ALA A 287 43.25 22.93 11.21
N ALA A 288 43.26 22.32 12.40
CA ALA A 288 42.61 21.04 12.64
C ALA A 288 41.08 21.19 12.65
N HIS A 289 40.39 20.37 11.85
CA HIS A 289 38.92 20.44 11.76
C HIS A 289 38.25 20.02 13.07
N ASN A 290 37.19 20.74 13.48
CA ASN A 290 36.29 20.31 14.55
C ASN A 290 35.66 18.96 14.14
N SER A 291 35.75 17.94 14.99
CA SER A 291 35.53 16.54 14.62
C SER A 291 34.13 16.00 14.88
N GLY A 292 33.15 16.88 15.07
CA GLY A 292 31.76 16.46 15.02
C GLY A 292 31.36 16.15 13.59
N GLU A 293 30.51 15.14 13.43
CA GLU A 293 29.80 14.89 12.19
C GLU A 293 28.30 15.20 12.36
N PRO A 294 27.92 16.43 12.76
CA PRO A 294 26.51 16.75 12.96
C PRO A 294 25.72 16.72 11.65
N GLY A 295 26.37 16.94 10.50
CA GLY A 295 25.75 16.89 9.19
C GLY A 295 25.17 15.52 8.87
N ILE A 296 25.84 14.44 9.27
CA ILE A 296 25.35 13.06 9.10
C ILE A 296 24.06 12.86 9.91
N VAL A 297 24.05 13.30 11.17
CA VAL A 297 22.91 13.16 12.09
C VAL A 297 21.70 13.95 11.60
N ILE A 298 21.91 15.21 11.22
CA ILE A 298 20.87 16.10 10.70
C ILE A 298 20.35 15.58 9.35
N GLY A 299 21.24 15.15 8.46
CA GLY A 299 20.90 14.60 7.17
C GLY A 299 20.03 13.34 7.29
N ALA A 300 20.41 12.39 8.16
CA ALA A 300 19.63 11.18 8.43
C ALA A 300 18.22 11.49 8.94
N ALA A 301 18.13 12.43 9.90
CA ALA A 301 16.89 12.85 10.51
C ALA A 301 15.93 13.50 9.50
N LEU A 302 16.44 14.44 8.69
CA LEU A 302 15.66 15.14 7.67
C LEU A 302 15.28 14.25 6.49
N GLY A 303 16.18 13.35 6.08
CA GLY A 303 15.93 12.37 5.03
C GLY A 303 14.84 11.38 5.43
N GLY A 304 14.91 10.84 6.65
CA GLY A 304 13.87 9.97 7.22
C GLY A 304 12.53 10.68 7.36
N LEU A 305 12.52 11.92 7.88
CA LEU A 305 11.29 12.72 7.99
C LEU A 305 10.67 12.99 6.62
N SER A 306 11.46 13.42 5.64
CA SER A 306 10.98 13.71 4.28
C SER A 306 10.36 12.48 3.64
N ALA A 307 11.01 11.32 3.75
CA ALA A 307 10.47 10.07 3.21
C ALA A 307 9.16 9.64 3.91
N ALA A 308 9.09 9.79 5.23
CA ALA A 308 7.87 9.50 5.98
C ALA A 308 6.70 10.45 5.64
N LEU A 309 6.99 11.69 5.23
CA LEU A 309 5.97 12.65 4.78
C LEU A 309 5.51 12.38 3.34
N LEU A 310 6.42 12.01 2.44
CA LEU A 310 6.12 11.79 1.02
C LEU A 310 5.40 10.47 0.76
N ALA A 311 5.86 9.37 1.37
CA ALA A 311 5.26 8.05 1.19
C ALA A 311 5.10 7.35 2.55
N PRO A 312 4.16 7.80 3.39
CA PRO A 312 3.96 7.22 4.71
C PRO A 312 3.51 5.75 4.67
N LYS A 313 3.03 5.26 3.52
CA LYS A 313 2.62 3.87 3.31
C LYS A 313 3.81 2.94 3.11
N ASP A 314 4.96 3.46 2.67
CA ASP A 314 6.11 2.67 2.25
C ASP A 314 7.26 2.79 3.25
N ALA A 315 7.36 1.79 4.13
CA ALA A 315 8.39 1.79 5.18
C ALA A 315 9.81 1.58 4.64
N ASP A 316 9.96 0.98 3.46
CA ASP A 316 11.25 0.85 2.79
C ASP A 316 11.75 2.22 2.30
N LEU A 317 10.85 3.11 1.86
CA LEU A 317 11.20 4.46 1.47
C LEU A 317 11.72 5.27 2.66
N PHE A 318 11.21 5.01 3.87
CA PHE A 318 11.75 5.61 5.09
C PHE A 318 13.22 5.23 5.31
N VAL A 319 13.57 3.95 5.20
CA VAL A 319 14.96 3.49 5.33
C VAL A 319 15.84 4.08 4.22
N ALA A 320 15.38 4.07 2.98
CA ALA A 320 16.08 4.68 1.85
C ALA A 320 16.29 6.19 2.07
N GLY A 321 15.29 6.89 2.61
CA GLY A 321 15.34 8.31 2.96
C GLY A 321 16.37 8.60 4.05
N VAL A 322 16.43 7.79 5.10
CA VAL A 322 17.47 7.89 6.15
C VAL A 322 18.86 7.72 5.55
N MET A 323 19.05 6.70 4.70
CA MET A 323 20.35 6.42 4.04
C MET A 323 20.77 7.52 3.07
N ALA A 324 19.85 7.98 2.22
CA ALA A 324 20.11 9.10 1.31
C ALA A 324 20.42 10.39 2.09
N GLY A 325 19.68 10.64 3.17
CA GLY A 325 19.90 11.74 4.09
C GLY A 325 21.28 11.72 4.74
N LEU A 326 21.75 10.54 5.19
CA LEU A 326 23.10 10.35 5.71
C LEU A 326 24.17 10.78 4.70
N LEU A 327 24.04 10.32 3.45
CA LEU A 327 25.00 10.63 2.38
C LEU A 327 25.00 12.12 2.01
N ILE A 328 23.81 12.72 1.87
CA ILE A 328 23.66 14.15 1.59
C ILE A 328 24.22 14.98 2.76
N GLY A 329 23.95 14.58 4.00
CA GLY A 329 24.47 15.22 5.21
C GLY A 329 26.00 15.18 5.28
N LEU A 330 26.60 14.04 4.94
CA LEU A 330 28.05 13.89 4.83
C LEU A 330 28.63 14.78 3.72
N GLY A 331 28.05 14.73 2.53
CA GLY A 331 28.49 15.52 1.37
C GLY A 331 28.39 17.03 1.61
N GLY A 332 27.28 17.49 2.18
CA GLY A 332 27.08 18.89 2.55
C GLY A 332 28.06 19.36 3.62
N GLN A 333 28.34 18.54 4.63
CA GLN A 333 29.35 18.85 5.65
C GLN A 333 30.75 18.92 5.04
N TRP A 334 31.09 18.02 4.12
CA TRP A 334 32.36 18.05 3.42
C TRP A 334 32.51 19.31 2.55
N ALA A 335 31.48 19.64 1.76
CA ALA A 335 31.45 20.86 0.94
C ALA A 335 31.57 22.13 1.80
N PHE A 336 30.85 22.20 2.92
CA PHE A 336 30.96 23.31 3.88
C PHE A 336 32.37 23.45 4.46
N ARG A 337 33.02 22.31 4.78
CA ARG A 337 34.41 22.29 5.26
C ARG A 337 35.39 22.82 4.21
N LEU A 338 35.20 22.48 2.94
CA LEU A 338 36.04 23.00 1.85
C LEU A 338 35.81 24.49 1.61
N ALA A 339 34.56 24.95 1.59
CA ALA A 339 34.23 26.33 1.26
C ALA A 339 34.63 27.34 2.36
N ILE A 340 34.55 26.95 3.63
CA ILE A 340 34.67 27.89 4.77
C ILE A 340 35.86 27.55 5.69
N GLY A 341 36.51 26.41 5.49
CA GLY A 341 37.61 25.94 6.35
C GLY A 341 38.81 26.90 6.41
N ALA A 342 39.20 27.46 5.27
CA ALA A 342 40.34 28.36 5.16
C ALA A 342 40.02 29.78 5.67
N SER A 343 38.82 30.30 5.40
CA SER A 343 38.42 31.65 5.83
C SER A 343 38.23 31.76 7.34
N ARG A 344 37.84 30.65 8.02
CA ARG A 344 37.72 30.59 9.49
C ARG A 344 39.03 30.25 10.20
N TRP A 345 40.09 29.85 9.49
CA TRP A 345 41.37 29.52 10.10
C TRP A 345 41.99 30.72 10.82
N ARG A 346 41.98 31.91 10.18
CA ARG A 346 42.48 33.15 10.80
C ARG A 346 41.75 33.49 12.09
N ALA A 347 40.42 33.47 12.06
CA ALA A 347 39.59 33.77 13.23
C ALA A 347 39.89 32.80 14.39
N ARG A 348 39.99 31.50 14.10
CA ARG A 348 40.32 30.47 15.11
C ARG A 348 41.75 30.60 15.64
N ALA A 349 42.71 30.96 14.79
CA ALA A 349 44.09 31.17 15.20
C ALA A 349 44.20 32.36 16.16
N ILE A 350 43.44 33.44 15.91
CA ILE A 350 43.37 34.61 16.80
C ILE A 350 42.66 34.25 18.12
N GLU A 351 41.52 33.56 18.07
CA GLU A 351 40.79 33.11 19.27
C GLU A 351 41.65 32.21 20.18
N LEU A 352 42.43 31.28 19.59
CA LEU A 352 43.35 30.43 20.34
C LEU A 352 44.55 31.22 20.88
N ALA A 353 45.06 32.21 20.13
CA ALA A 353 46.16 33.07 20.55
C ALA A 353 45.80 33.95 21.75
N GLU A 354 44.59 34.51 21.77
CA GLU A 354 44.08 35.33 22.89
C GLU A 354 43.98 34.53 24.19
N VAL A 355 43.67 33.23 24.07
CA VAL A 355 43.51 32.32 25.19
C VAL A 355 44.85 31.83 25.74
N GLU A 356 45.80 31.45 24.88
CA GLU A 356 47.00 30.74 25.34
C GLU A 356 48.19 31.65 25.66
N LYS A 357 48.33 32.81 25.00
CA LYS A 357 49.43 33.81 25.13
C LYS A 357 50.86 33.22 25.02
N PRO A 358 51.81 33.86 24.31
CA PRO A 358 51.74 35.21 23.75
C PRO A 358 51.07 35.27 22.37
N ALA A 359 50.18 36.24 22.18
CA ALA A 359 49.43 36.41 20.93
C ALA A 359 50.23 37.12 19.83
N ILE A 360 51.30 37.83 20.20
CA ILE A 360 52.07 38.71 19.29
C ILE A 360 52.68 37.94 18.10
N PRO A 361 53.38 36.80 18.29
CA PRO A 361 53.96 36.07 17.15
C PRO A 361 52.89 35.55 16.18
N ILE A 362 51.71 35.19 16.70
CA ILE A 362 50.61 34.67 15.89
C ILE A 362 49.99 35.80 15.04
N VAL A 363 49.74 36.95 15.64
CA VAL A 363 49.22 38.12 14.91
C VAL A 363 50.21 38.57 13.83
N LEU A 364 51.51 38.58 14.14
CA LEU A 364 52.58 38.91 13.19
C LEU A 364 52.61 37.94 12.00
N VAL A 365 52.57 36.64 12.26
CA VAL A 365 52.55 35.61 11.20
C VAL A 365 51.29 35.71 10.36
N LEU A 366 50.12 35.88 10.98
CA LEU A 366 48.85 36.05 10.27
C LEU A 366 48.79 37.32 9.42
N SER A 367 49.48 38.39 9.83
CA SER A 367 49.60 39.63 9.06
C SER A 367 50.46 39.46 7.80
N GLY A 368 51.43 38.54 7.84
CA GLY A 368 52.30 38.21 6.70
C GLY A 368 51.66 37.26 5.68
N VAL A 369 50.64 36.50 6.06
CA VAL A 369 49.89 35.62 5.15
C VAL A 369 48.91 36.45 4.33
N LYS A 370 48.99 36.38 2.99
CA LYS A 370 48.03 37.07 2.10
C LYS A 370 46.65 36.40 2.15
N PRO A 371 45.54 37.16 2.19
CA PRO A 371 44.20 36.60 2.06
C PRO A 371 44.05 35.75 0.79
N GLY A 372 43.57 34.51 0.92
CA GLY A 372 43.43 33.54 -0.16
C GLY A 372 44.55 32.49 -0.25
N LEU A 373 45.70 32.71 0.40
CA LEU A 373 46.82 31.76 0.45
C LEU A 373 46.89 30.97 1.77
N GLU A 374 45.86 31.06 2.62
CA GLU A 374 45.77 30.28 3.85
C GLU A 374 45.86 28.76 3.63
N PRO A 375 45.21 28.16 2.61
CA PRO A 375 45.31 26.72 2.37
C PRO A 375 46.75 26.27 2.09
N GLU A 376 47.48 27.02 1.27
CA GLU A 376 48.87 26.73 0.89
C GLU A 376 49.80 26.89 2.09
N PHE A 377 49.59 27.93 2.90
CA PHE A 377 50.35 28.15 4.13
C PHE A 377 50.11 27.05 5.17
N ILE A 378 48.87 26.62 5.35
CA ILE A 378 48.52 25.50 6.24
C ILE A 378 49.17 24.20 5.74
N GLN A 379 49.18 23.97 4.42
CA GLN A 379 49.82 22.79 3.82
C GLN A 379 51.33 22.81 4.05
N PHE A 380 51.98 23.97 3.87
CA PHE A 380 53.39 24.17 4.15
C PHE A 380 53.73 23.89 5.62
N LEU A 381 52.97 24.45 6.57
CA LEU A 381 53.20 24.19 8.00
C LEU A 381 53.00 22.73 8.39
N ARG A 382 52.11 22.00 7.70
CA ARG A 382 51.87 20.56 7.92
C ARG A 382 52.93 19.67 7.30
N SER A 383 53.59 20.11 6.23
CA SER A 383 54.66 19.34 5.59
C SER A 383 55.98 19.39 6.37
N LEU A 384 56.12 20.32 7.31
CA LEU A 384 57.33 20.48 8.12
C LEU A 384 57.28 19.62 9.39
N PRO A 385 58.43 19.04 9.81
CA PRO A 385 58.61 18.52 11.15
C PRO A 385 58.32 19.59 12.23
N PRO A 386 57.89 19.22 13.45
CA PRO A 386 57.48 20.19 14.47
C PRO A 386 58.55 21.25 14.82
N ALA A 387 59.82 20.85 14.86
CA ALA A 387 60.93 21.76 15.13
C ALA A 387 61.16 22.77 13.98
N ASP A 388 61.03 22.31 12.73
CA ASP A 388 61.21 23.17 11.55
C ASP A 388 60.01 24.09 11.36
N ALA A 389 58.80 23.62 11.68
CA ALA A 389 57.60 24.44 11.73
C ALA A 389 57.73 25.56 12.77
N ALA A 390 58.26 25.25 13.96
CA ALA A 390 58.53 26.24 15.00
C ALA A 390 59.53 27.31 14.54
N ALA A 391 60.65 26.88 13.95
CA ALA A 391 61.67 27.79 13.43
C ALA A 391 61.13 28.65 12.27
N ALA A 392 60.30 28.08 11.40
CA ALA A 392 59.67 28.80 10.31
C ALA A 392 58.70 29.88 10.82
N VAL A 393 57.87 29.57 11.82
CA VAL A 393 56.93 30.51 12.43
C VAL A 393 57.65 31.62 13.19
N GLU A 394 58.73 31.30 13.91
CA GLU A 394 59.58 32.29 14.59
C GLU A 394 60.25 33.24 13.61
N LYS A 395 60.81 32.70 12.52
CA LYS A 395 61.41 33.49 11.43
C LYS A 395 60.39 34.39 10.73
N LEU A 396 59.16 33.91 10.53
CA LEU A 396 58.09 34.71 9.92
C LEU A 396 57.63 35.82 10.86
N ALA A 397 57.53 35.55 12.17
CA ALA A 397 57.21 36.55 13.17
C ALA A 397 58.29 37.64 13.24
N SER A 398 59.57 37.26 13.30
CA SER A 398 60.68 38.22 13.36
C SER A 398 60.77 39.08 12.09
N GLN A 399 60.58 38.48 10.92
CA GLN A 399 60.54 39.21 9.65
C GLN A 399 59.36 40.20 9.57
N ALA A 400 58.21 39.84 10.15
CA ALA A 400 57.06 40.74 10.21
C ALA A 400 57.33 41.91 11.18
N GLU A 401 57.96 41.65 12.32
CA GLU A 401 58.38 42.68 13.27
C GLU A 401 59.37 43.66 12.66
N GLU A 402 60.42 43.17 11.99
CA GLU A 402 61.40 44.01 11.28
C GLU A 402 60.75 44.90 10.21
N ARG A 403 59.77 44.39 9.47
CA ARG A 403 59.02 45.16 8.47
C ARG A 403 58.16 46.26 9.11
N ILE A 404 57.54 45.98 10.25
CA ILE A 404 56.74 46.96 10.98
C ILE A 404 57.65 48.07 11.53
N LEU A 405 58.80 47.72 12.11
CA LEU A 405 59.77 48.69 12.61
C LEU A 405 60.34 49.55 11.48
N ALA A 406 60.74 48.94 10.35
CA ALA A 406 61.20 49.69 9.19
C ALA A 406 60.12 50.62 8.59
N ALA A 407 58.85 50.20 8.60
CA ALA A 407 57.73 51.04 8.17
C ALA A 407 57.45 52.18 9.17
N ALA A 408 57.62 51.93 10.47
CA ALA A 408 57.48 52.95 11.50
C ALA A 408 58.60 54.01 11.40
N ASP A 409 59.85 53.60 11.16
CA ASP A 409 60.99 54.51 10.96
C ASP A 409 60.84 55.33 9.67
N ALA A 410 60.34 54.72 8.59
CA ALA A 410 60.00 55.42 7.35
C ALA A 410 58.85 56.43 7.54
N GLY A 411 57.87 56.11 8.40
CA GLY A 411 56.79 57.04 8.76
C GLY A 411 57.24 58.19 9.65
N ALA A 412 58.15 57.93 10.60
CA ALA A 412 58.72 58.92 11.50
C ALA A 412 59.61 59.94 10.75
N THR A 413 60.39 59.48 9.77
CA THR A 413 61.19 60.35 8.89
C THR A 413 60.32 61.23 7.98
N PHE A 414 59.16 60.73 7.52
CA PHE A 414 58.18 61.53 6.77
C PHE A 414 57.49 62.61 7.62
N GLN A 415 57.28 62.38 8.91
CA GLN A 415 56.72 63.41 9.81
C GLN A 415 57.74 64.50 10.18
N GLN A 416 59.03 64.16 10.31
CA GLN A 416 60.08 65.15 10.56
C GLN A 416 60.36 66.06 9.35
N GLY A 417 60.03 65.63 8.13
CA GLY A 417 60.10 66.46 6.91
C GLY A 417 58.98 67.49 6.76
N ARG A 418 58.00 67.53 7.67
CA ARG A 418 56.86 68.45 7.67
C ARG A 418 56.89 69.38 8.90
N LEU A 419 57.95 70.18 9.01
CA LEU A 419 57.88 71.39 9.86
C LEU A 419 56.87 72.36 9.21
N PRO A 420 55.93 72.97 9.97
CA PRO A 420 55.05 73.99 9.41
C PRO A 420 55.89 75.22 9.01
N PRO A 421 55.60 75.91 7.89
CA PRO A 421 56.16 77.23 7.67
C PRO A 421 55.61 78.16 8.77
N GLY A 422 56.53 78.86 9.44
CA GLY A 422 56.22 79.90 10.43
C GLY A 422 55.59 81.13 9.80
#